data_AF-A0A356J8F2-F1
#
_entry.id   AF-A0A356J8F2-F1
#
_cell.length_a   1.000
_cell.length_b   1.000
_cell.length_c   1.000
_cell.angle_alpha   90.00
_cell.angle_beta   90.00
_cell.angle_gamma   90.00
#
_symmetry.space_group_name_H-M   'P 1'
#
loop_
_entity.id
_entity.type
_entity.pdbx_description
1 polymer ?
#
loop_
_entity_poly.entity_id
_entity_poly.type
_entity_poly.pdbx_seq_one_letter_code
_entity_poly.pdbx_strand_id
1 'polypeptide(L)'
;MAQILVAVVMICFFLMKLYWQKRKGAVSSAEFIFWLVFWFGTLILVLLLKPLDRFVASLGFSVSAIQVAVYLAIAILFYFIFRLRLKLEKMEESLTKINEALTKTKSQPEKDL
;
A
#
# COMPACT_ATOMS: atom_id res chain seq x y z
N MET A 1 -19.14 -22.66 0.17
CA MET A 1 -18.95 -22.42 -1.28
C MET A 1 -19.04 -20.94 -1.67
N ALA A 2 -19.98 -20.14 -1.16
CA ALA A 2 -20.14 -18.71 -1.50
C ALA A 2 -18.89 -17.84 -1.24
N GLN A 3 -18.11 -18.13 -0.19
CA GLN A 3 -16.93 -17.34 0.20
C GLN A 3 -15.82 -17.32 -0.88
N ILE A 4 -15.69 -18.40 -1.65
CA ILE A 4 -14.72 -18.48 -2.76
C ILE A 4 -15.21 -17.65 -3.95
N LEU A 5 -16.50 -17.71 -4.24
CA LEU A 5 -17.12 -16.93 -5.32
C LEU A 5 -16.97 -15.42 -5.06
N VAL A 6 -17.23 -14.97 -3.82
CA VAL A 6 -17.06 -13.55 -3.45
C VAL A 6 -15.60 -13.12 -3.52
N ALA A 7 -14.65 -13.97 -3.08
CA ALA A 7 -13.22 -13.68 -3.21
C ALA A 7 -12.78 -13.56 -4.68
N VAL A 8 -13.23 -14.48 -5.55
CA VAL A 8 -12.93 -14.46 -6.98
C VAL A 8 -13.53 -13.24 -7.67
N VAL A 9 -14.78 -12.88 -7.35
CA VAL A 9 -15.45 -11.68 -7.88
C VAL A 9 -14.73 -10.41 -7.42
N MET A 10 -14.32 -10.34 -6.15
CA MET A 10 -13.51 -9.23 -5.63
C MET A 10 -12.17 -9.11 -6.37
N ILE A 11 -11.47 -10.21 -6.60
CA ILE A 11 -10.19 -10.23 -7.32
C ILE A 11 -10.37 -9.79 -8.78
N CYS A 12 -11.40 -10.30 -9.47
CA CYS A 12 -11.73 -9.89 -10.82
C CYS A 12 -12.08 -8.40 -10.91
N PHE A 13 -12.88 -7.89 -9.97
CA PHE A 13 -13.22 -6.47 -9.89
C PHE A 13 -11.96 -5.63 -9.66
N PHE A 14 -11.04 -6.10 -8.82
CA PHE A 14 -9.80 -5.39 -8.56
C PHE A 14 -8.83 -5.39 -9.74
N LEU A 15 -8.69 -6.52 -10.44
CA LEU A 15 -7.93 -6.59 -11.68
C LEU A 15 -8.51 -5.64 -12.74
N MET A 16 -9.84 -5.59 -12.85
CA MET A 16 -10.52 -4.72 -13.80
C MET A 16 -10.35 -3.23 -13.45
N LYS A 17 -10.44 -2.89 -12.16
CA LYS A 17 -10.19 -1.53 -11.67
C LYS A 17 -8.74 -1.10 -11.89
N LEU A 18 -7.78 -1.98 -11.61
CA LEU A 18 -6.35 -1.75 -11.81
C LEU A 18 -6.01 -1.59 -13.29
N TYR A 19 -6.62 -2.41 -14.15
CA TYR A 19 -6.50 -2.31 -15.61
C TYR A 19 -7.06 -0.98 -16.13
N TRP A 20 -8.20 -0.52 -15.60
CA TRP A 20 -8.78 0.78 -15.96
C TRP A 20 -7.91 1.95 -15.51
N GLN A 21 -7.28 1.83 -14.33
CA GLN A 21 -6.37 2.84 -13.77
C GLN A 21 -5.07 2.92 -14.56
N LYS A 22 -4.53 1.78 -15.01
CA LYS A 22 -3.38 1.70 -15.92
C LYS A 22 -3.68 2.36 -17.26
N ARG A 23 -4.90 2.16 -17.80
CA ARG A 23 -5.33 2.73 -19.10
C ARG A 23 -5.48 4.25 -19.08
N LYS A 24 -5.70 4.86 -17.91
CA LYS A 24 -5.80 6.31 -17.74
C LYS A 24 -4.44 7.02 -17.58
N GLY A 25 -3.31 6.29 -17.59
CA GLY A 25 -1.96 6.88 -17.52
C GLY A 25 -1.61 7.59 -16.21
N ALA A 26 -2.46 7.49 -15.18
CA ALA A 26 -2.32 8.21 -13.92
C ALA A 26 -1.43 7.47 -12.88
N VAL A 27 -0.86 6.32 -13.25
CA VAL A 27 -0.18 5.41 -12.31
C VAL A 27 1.12 4.95 -12.96
N SER A 28 2.26 5.26 -12.34
CA SER A 28 3.58 4.85 -12.85
C SER A 28 3.73 3.33 -12.80
N SER A 29 4.58 2.75 -13.66
CA SER A 29 4.84 1.30 -13.70
C SER A 29 5.23 0.73 -12.32
N ALA A 30 5.85 1.54 -11.46
CA ALA A 30 6.19 1.16 -10.09
C ALA A 30 4.95 0.98 -9.20
N GLU A 31 3.96 1.88 -9.30
CA GLU A 31 2.71 1.79 -8.55
C GLU A 31 1.85 0.61 -9.02
N PHE A 32 1.90 0.27 -10.32
CA PHE A 32 1.24 -0.92 -10.84
C PHE A 32 1.83 -2.20 -10.24
N ILE A 33 3.16 -2.32 -10.20
CA ILE A 33 3.88 -3.45 -9.59
C ILE A 33 3.61 -3.52 -8.08
N PHE A 34 3.64 -2.38 -7.39
CA PHE A 34 3.36 -2.31 -5.96
C PHE A 34 1.95 -2.80 -5.64
N TRP A 35 0.96 -2.37 -6.41
CA TRP A 35 -0.42 -2.86 -6.28
C TRP A 35 -0.54 -4.34 -6.59
N LEU A 36 0.14 -4.83 -7.62
CA LEU A 36 0.09 -6.24 -8.02
C LEU A 36 0.65 -7.15 -6.90
N VAL A 37 1.79 -6.76 -6.31
CA VAL A 37 2.39 -7.46 -5.17
C VAL A 37 1.47 -7.40 -3.95
N PHE A 38 0.81 -6.27 -3.70
CA PHE A 38 -0.13 -6.12 -2.60
C PHE A 38 -1.36 -7.04 -2.74
N TRP A 39 -1.93 -7.15 -3.94
CA TRP A 39 -3.02 -8.08 -4.23
C TRP A 39 -2.59 -9.53 -4.07
N PHE A 40 -1.41 -9.88 -4.58
CA PHE A 40 -0.87 -11.23 -4.46
C PHE A 40 -0.57 -11.60 -3.01
N GLY A 41 0.02 -10.68 -2.23
CA GLY A 41 0.27 -10.85 -0.81
C GLY A 41 -1.02 -11.05 -0.01
N THR A 42 -2.07 -10.29 -0.33
CA THR A 42 -3.40 -10.44 0.28
C THR A 42 -4.02 -11.80 -0.05
N LEU A 43 -3.93 -12.26 -1.30
CA LEU A 43 -4.40 -13.58 -1.73
C LEU A 43 -3.70 -14.70 -0.95
N ILE A 44 -2.37 -14.63 -0.87
CA ILE A 44 -1.54 -15.59 -0.14
C ILE A 44 -1.93 -15.61 1.34
N LEU A 45 -2.11 -14.45 1.97
CA LEU A 45 -2.52 -14.34 3.38
C LEU A 45 -3.88 -15.01 3.62
N VAL A 46 -4.87 -14.78 2.73
CA VAL A 46 -6.19 -15.41 2.81
C VAL A 46 -6.12 -16.93 2.60
N LEU A 47 -5.25 -17.40 1.69
CA LEU A 47 -5.04 -18.84 1.45
C LEU A 47 -4.36 -19.53 2.64
N LEU A 48 -3.42 -18.87 3.33
CA LEU A 48 -2.77 -19.34 4.55
C LEU A 48 -3.73 -19.43 5.75
N LEU A 49 -4.76 -18.59 5.78
CA LEU A 49 -5.74 -18.57 6.86
C LEU A 49 -6.71 -19.74 6.83
N LYS A 50 -7.10 -20.23 5.63
CA LYS A 50 -8.02 -21.36 5.46
C LYS A 50 -7.58 -22.67 6.15
N PRO A 51 -6.32 -23.14 6.02
CA PRO A 51 -5.86 -24.33 6.74
C PRO A 51 -5.67 -24.03 8.23
N LEU A 52 -5.28 -22.80 8.59
CA LEU A 52 -5.06 -22.40 9.98
C LEU A 52 -6.36 -22.41 10.78
N ASP A 53 -7.48 -21.97 10.19
CA ASP A 53 -8.81 -21.97 10.84
C ASP A 53 -9.27 -23.41 11.20
N ARG A 54 -8.98 -24.40 10.34
CA ARG A 54 -9.26 -25.83 10.64
C ARG A 54 -8.36 -26.39 11.74
N PHE A 55 -7.11 -25.96 11.81
CA PHE A 55 -6.15 -26.41 12.81
C PHE A 55 -6.45 -25.81 14.19
N VAL A 56 -6.81 -24.52 14.22
CA VAL A 56 -7.16 -23.78 15.45
C VAL A 56 -8.52 -24.25 15.99
N ALA A 57 -9.49 -24.54 15.13
CA ALA A 57 -10.76 -25.14 15.52
C ALA A 57 -10.59 -26.54 16.15
N SER A 58 -9.61 -27.32 15.69
CA SER A 58 -9.26 -28.62 16.29
C SER A 58 -8.63 -28.50 17.68
N LEU A 59 -8.08 -27.34 18.03
CA LEU A 59 -7.41 -27.08 19.30
C LEU A 59 -8.32 -26.40 20.34
N GLY A 60 -9.61 -26.23 20.06
CA GLY A 60 -10.60 -25.66 20.99
C GLY A 60 -10.54 -24.14 21.14
N PHE A 61 -9.76 -23.45 20.31
CA PHE A 61 -9.72 -22.00 20.28
C PHE A 61 -10.85 -21.45 19.38
N SER A 62 -11.79 -20.72 19.96
CA SER A 62 -12.88 -20.03 19.23
C SER A 62 -12.44 -18.76 18.49
N VAL A 63 -11.15 -18.42 18.52
CA VAL A 63 -10.61 -17.24 17.84
C VAL A 63 -10.33 -17.60 16.38
N SER A 64 -11.09 -17.00 15.46
CA SER A 64 -10.89 -17.24 14.03
C SER A 64 -9.54 -16.67 13.58
N ALA A 65 -8.83 -17.43 12.74
CA ALA A 65 -7.56 -17.02 12.16
C ALA A 65 -7.69 -15.71 11.37
N ILE A 66 -8.89 -15.40 10.86
CA ILE A 66 -9.25 -14.10 10.28
C ILE A 66 -8.95 -12.94 11.23
N GLN A 67 -9.30 -13.05 12.51
CA GLN A 67 -9.15 -11.94 13.45
C GLN A 67 -7.67 -11.59 13.64
N VAL A 68 -6.82 -12.60 13.82
CA VAL A 68 -5.37 -12.43 13.97
C VAL A 68 -4.76 -11.81 12.71
N ALA A 69 -5.16 -12.26 11.52
CA ALA A 69 -4.65 -11.69 10.28
C ALA A 69 -5.12 -10.25 10.03
N VAL A 70 -6.35 -9.93 10.40
CA VAL A 70 -6.87 -8.56 10.30
C VAL A 70 -6.09 -7.63 11.24
N TYR A 71 -5.84 -8.04 12.49
CA TYR A 71 -5.00 -7.25 13.40
C TYR A 71 -3.57 -7.09 12.87
N LEU A 72 -2.98 -8.15 12.29
CA LEU A 72 -1.66 -8.08 11.67
C LEU A 72 -1.66 -7.13 10.47
N ALA A 73 -2.68 -7.20 9.61
CA ALA A 73 -2.83 -6.31 8.46
C ALA A 73 -2.94 -4.86 8.91
N ILE A 74 -3.73 -4.57 9.96
CA ILE A 74 -3.85 -3.23 10.54
C ILE A 74 -2.49 -2.75 11.06
N ALA A 75 -1.75 -3.60 11.79
CA ALA A 75 -0.41 -3.25 12.29
C ALA A 75 0.57 -2.90 11.15
N ILE A 76 0.57 -3.70 10.07
CA ILE A 76 1.37 -3.44 8.87
C ILE A 76 0.92 -2.12 8.21
N LEU A 77 -0.38 -1.87 8.11
CA LEU A 77 -0.93 -0.65 7.52
C LEU A 77 -0.49 0.59 8.30
N PHE A 78 -0.52 0.52 9.64
CA PHE A 78 0.02 1.55 10.52
C PHE A 78 1.52 1.78 10.25
N TYR A 79 2.31 0.72 10.11
CA TYR A 79 3.73 0.84 9.76
C TYR A 79 3.93 1.55 8.41
N PHE A 80 3.11 1.22 7.40
CA PHE A 80 3.15 1.87 6.09
C PHE A 80 2.80 3.36 6.17
N ILE A 81 1.76 3.72 6.93
CA ILE A 81 1.39 5.13 7.15
C ILE A 81 2.54 5.87 7.84
N PHE A 82 3.16 5.27 8.85
CA PHE A 82 4.29 5.85 9.55
C PHE A 82 5.48 6.08 8.60
N ARG A 83 5.83 5.06 7.80
CA ARG A 83 6.89 5.17 6.80
C ARG A 83 6.59 6.22 5.73
N LEU A 84 5.33 6.34 5.32
CA LEU A 84 4.88 7.35 4.37
C LEU A 84 5.04 8.76 4.94
N ARG A 85 4.66 8.97 6.21
CA ARG A 85 4.86 10.24 6.90
C ARG A 85 6.33 10.64 6.99
N LEU A 86 7.21 9.72 7.37
CA LEU A 86 8.66 9.99 7.39
C LEU A 86 9.22 10.35 6.01
N LYS A 87 8.69 9.76 4.94
CA LYS A 87 9.11 10.08 3.58
C LYS A 87 8.58 11.45 3.14
N LEU A 88 7.36 11.80 3.53
CA LEU A 88 6.77 13.12 3.30
C LEU A 88 7.58 14.23 3.98
N GLU A 89 7.96 14.05 5.24
CA GLU A 89 8.78 15.01 5.99
C GLU A 89 10.12 15.28 5.28
N LYS A 90 10.81 14.22 4.83
CA LYS A 90 12.05 14.38 4.04
C LYS A 90 11.83 15.09 2.71
N MET A 91 10.67 14.88 2.07
CA MET A 91 10.32 15.60 0.85
C MET A 91 10.07 17.08 1.14
N GLU A 92 9.35 17.43 2.20
CA GLU A 92 9.12 18.82 2.62
C GLU A 92 10.44 19.54 2.95
N GLU A 93 11.36 18.88 3.65
CA GLU A 93 12.68 19.44 3.96
C GLU A 93 13.49 19.70 2.67
N SER A 94 13.43 18.76 1.71
CA SER A 94 14.10 18.91 0.41
C SER A 94 13.49 20.06 -0.41
N LEU A 95 12.16 20.19 -0.40
CA LEU A 95 11.45 21.29 -1.07
C LEU A 95 11.82 22.64 -0.45
N THR A 96 11.92 22.71 0.87
CA THR A 96 12.32 23.94 1.59
C THR A 96 13.72 24.38 1.19
N LYS A 97 14.69 23.45 1.18
CA LYS A 97 16.07 23.71 0.73
C LYS A 97 16.14 24.20 -0.72
N ILE A 98 15.36 23.60 -1.61
CA ILE A 98 15.28 24.02 -3.01
C ILE A 98 14.71 25.46 -3.09
N ASN A 99 13.68 25.77 -2.32
CA ASN A 99 13.04 27.09 -2.34
C ASN A 99 13.98 28.20 -1.81
N GLU A 100 14.75 27.92 -0.76
CA GLU A 100 15.79 28.83 -0.25
C GLU A 100 16.90 29.08 -1.27
N ALA A 101 17.38 28.02 -1.93
CA ALA A 101 18.43 28.14 -2.96
C ALA A 101 17.95 28.98 -4.15
N LEU A 102 16.70 28.78 -4.59
CA LEU A 102 16.08 29.57 -5.66
C LEU A 102 15.90 31.05 -5.24
N THR A 103 15.56 31.32 -3.99
CA THR A 103 15.42 32.70 -3.50
C THR A 103 16.77 33.41 -3.48
N LYS A 104 17.83 32.75 -2.99
CA LYS A 104 19.19 33.30 -2.96
C LYS A 104 19.74 33.58 -4.37
N THR A 105 19.50 32.70 -5.34
CA THR A 105 19.97 32.93 -6.72
C THR A 105 19.20 34.06 -7.41
N LYS A 106 17.90 34.20 -7.13
CA LYS A 106 17.04 35.25 -7.72
C LYS A 106 17.24 36.64 -7.08
N SER A 107 17.80 36.72 -5.88
CA SER A 107 18.22 37.97 -5.24
C SER A 107 19.62 38.45 -5.65
N GLN A 108 20.29 37.73 -6.56
CA GLN A 108 21.63 38.06 -7.06
C GLN A 108 21.68 38.48 -8.56
N PRO A 109 20.69 39.19 -9.14
CA PRO A 109 20.93 39.98 -10.34
C PRO A 109 21.44 41.37 -9.88
N GLU A 110 22.48 41.88 -10.53
CA GLU A 110 22.95 43.27 -10.37
C GLU A 110 23.88 43.56 -9.18
N LYS A 111 24.98 42.80 -9.06
CA LYS A 111 26.23 43.33 -8.45
C LYS A 111 27.47 43.22 -9.34
N ASP A 112 27.31 42.66 -10.54
CA ASP A 112 28.43 42.36 -11.45
C ASP A 112 28.23 43.00 -12.85
N LEU A 113 27.48 44.10 -12.96
CA LEU A 113 27.40 44.96 -14.16
C LEU A 113 27.91 46.36 -13.84
#